data_AF-A0A354IZY9-F1
#
_entry.id   AF-A0A354IZY9-F1
#
_cell.length_a   1.000
_cell.length_b   1.000
_cell.length_c   1.000
_cell.angle_alpha   90.00
_cell.angle_beta   90.00
_cell.angle_gamma   90.00
#
_symmetry.space_group_name_H-M   'P 1'
#
loop_
_entity.id
_entity.type
_entity.pdbx_description
1 polymer ?
#
loop_
_entity_poly.entity_id
_entity_poly.type
_entity_poly.pdbx_seq_one_letter_code
_entity_poly.pdbx_strand_id
1 'polypeptide(L)' 'AGAPQHAFQPALLGAPQGGLRIMLVDDNIDAAVSLSLLLEAAGDHLVSTYYDAASALEWAAFERPDAFILDIGLP' A
#
# COMPACT_ATOMS: atom_id res chain seq x y z
N ALA A 1 27.18 11.74 26.60
CA ALA A 1 27.30 11.89 25.14
C ALA A 1 26.15 11.10 24.52
N GLY A 2 25.14 11.79 23.97
CA GLY A 2 23.94 11.17 23.40
C GLY A 2 24.19 10.76 21.95
N ALA A 3 23.79 9.54 21.60
CA ALA A 3 23.91 8.98 20.26
C ALA A 3 23.15 9.84 19.22
N PRO A 4 23.58 9.85 17.94
CA PRO A 4 22.86 10.53 16.89
C PRO A 4 21.53 9.82 16.64
N GLN A 5 20.45 10.52 16.95
CA GLN A 5 19.09 10.18 16.55
C GLN A 5 19.04 10.30 15.02
N HIS A 6 19.01 9.15 14.33
CA HIS A 6 18.86 9.06 12.88
C HIS A 6 17.53 9.71 12.51
N ALA A 7 17.58 10.95 12.02
CA ALA A 7 16.44 11.57 11.38
C ALA A 7 16.11 10.75 10.13
N PHE A 8 15.00 10.02 10.15
CA PHE A 8 14.42 9.47 8.94
C PHE A 8 13.95 10.67 8.11
N GLN A 9 14.80 11.11 7.19
CA GLN A 9 14.41 11.97 6.10
C GLN A 9 13.92 11.04 4.99
N PRO A 10 12.60 10.85 4.81
CA PRO A 10 12.15 10.22 3.58
C PRO A 10 12.67 11.10 2.46
N ALA A 11 13.48 10.52 1.57
CA ALA A 11 13.75 11.17 0.31
C ALA A 11 12.39 11.52 -0.29
N LEU A 12 12.10 12.81 -0.49
CA LEU A 12 11.04 13.20 -1.42
C LEU A 12 11.50 12.77 -2.81
N LEU A 13 11.43 11.47 -3.07
CA LEU A 13 11.30 10.92 -4.41
C LEU A 13 10.09 11.65 -4.98
N GLY A 14 10.33 12.45 -6.02
CA GLY A 14 9.30 13.31 -6.62
C GLY A 14 8.01 12.53 -6.74
N ALA A 15 6.93 13.09 -6.19
CA ALA A 15 5.62 12.45 -6.23
C ALA A 15 5.37 12.00 -7.68
N PRO A 16 4.99 10.74 -7.91
CA PRO A 16 4.69 10.26 -9.24
C PRO A 16 3.71 11.24 -9.88
N GLN A 17 3.96 11.65 -11.12
CA GLN A 17 3.11 12.62 -11.83
C GLN A 17 1.81 11.97 -12.34
N GLY A 18 1.23 11.04 -11.55
CA GLY A 18 0.05 10.23 -11.86
C GLY A 18 -0.21 9.17 -10.77
N GLY A 19 -1.33 8.47 -10.85
CA GLY A 19 -1.73 7.46 -9.87
C GLY A 19 -0.77 6.26 -9.79
N LEU A 20 -0.51 5.81 -8.57
CA LEU A 20 0.23 4.58 -8.25
C LEU A 20 -0.61 3.31 -8.45
N ARG A 21 0.04 2.18 -8.79
CA ARG A 21 -0.51 0.84 -8.59
C ARG A 21 -0.32 0.42 -7.14
N ILE A 22 -1.40 0.26 -6.39
CA ILE A 22 -1.35 -0.08 -4.96
C ILE A 22 -1.96 -1.47 -4.77
N MET A 23 -1.26 -2.36 -4.08
CA MET A 23 -1.83 -3.61 -3.58
C MET A 23 -2.23 -3.42 -2.12
N LEU A 24 -3.53 -3.53 -1.84
CA LEU A 24 -4.13 -3.42 -0.52
C LEU A 24 -4.46 -4.82 0.01
N VAL A 25 -3.99 -5.15 1.22
CA VAL A 25 -4.23 -6.43 1.90
C VAL A 25 -4.87 -6.18 3.26
N ASP A 26 -6.10 -6.63 3.44
CA ASP A 26 -6.90 -6.44 4.67
C ASP A 26 -7.96 -7.55 4.72
N ASP A 27 -8.07 -8.30 5.83
CA ASP A 27 -9.05 -9.40 5.96
C ASP A 27 -10.48 -8.90 6.17
N ASN A 28 -10.64 -7.62 6.52
CA ASN A 28 -11.93 -6.96 6.57
C ASN A 28 -12.31 -6.40 5.19
N ILE A 29 -13.16 -7.15 4.50
CA ILE A 29 -13.66 -6.82 3.15
C ILE A 29 -14.24 -5.40 3.08
N ASP A 30 -15.03 -4.98 4.08
CA ASP A 30 -15.67 -3.66 4.07
C ASP A 30 -14.64 -2.53 4.18
N ALA A 31 -13.58 -2.74 4.99
CA ALA A 31 -12.47 -1.80 5.13
C ALA A 31 -11.65 -1.71 3.85
N ALA A 32 -11.29 -2.86 3.27
CA ALA A 32 -10.56 -2.95 2.01
C ALA A 32 -11.27 -2.22 0.85
N VAL A 33 -12.58 -2.47 0.68
CA VAL A 33 -13.40 -1.82 -0.35
C VAL A 33 -13.47 -0.31 -0.12
N SER A 34 -13.73 0.11 1.12
CA SER A 34 -13.83 1.54 1.45
C SER A 34 -12.52 2.29 1.19
N LEU A 35 -11.39 1.69 1.55
CA LEU A 35 -10.07 2.29 1.33
C LEU A 35 -9.67 2.28 -0.15
N SER A 36 -10.00 1.22 -0.91
CA SER A 36 -9.80 1.19 -2.36
C SER A 36 -10.46 2.37 -3.05
N LEU A 37 -11.75 2.59 -2.77
CA LEU A 37 -12.52 3.69 -3.35
C LEU A 37 -11.93 5.06 -2.99
N LEU A 38 -11.46 5.23 -1.74
CA LEU A 38 -10.83 6.46 -1.30
C LEU A 38 -9.51 6.71 -2.06
N LEU A 39 -8.67 5.70 -2.22
CA LEU A 39 -7.39 5.80 -2.92
C LEU A 39 -7.60 6.09 -4.41
N GLU A 40 -8.51 5.38 -5.07
CA GLU A 40 -8.88 5.64 -6.47
C GLU A 40 -9.32 7.10 -6.67
N ALA A 41 -10.13 7.63 -5.75
CA ALA A 41 -10.61 9.01 -5.81
C ALA A 41 -9.55 10.08 -5.44
N ALA A 42 -8.53 9.74 -4.63
CA ALA A 42 -7.58 10.70 -4.08
C ALA A 42 -6.45 11.08 -5.05
N GLY A 43 -6.26 10.34 -6.14
CA GLY A 43 -5.14 10.59 -7.06
C GLY A 43 -5.07 9.67 -8.27
N ASP A 44 -6.21 9.13 -8.72
CA ASP A 44 -6.31 8.16 -9.81
C ASP A 44 -5.45 6.90 -9.57
N HIS A 45 -5.32 6.49 -8.31
CA HIS A 45 -4.60 5.27 -7.94
C HIS A 45 -5.31 4.03 -8.53
N LEU A 46 -4.53 3.07 -9.02
CA LEU A 46 -5.04 1.76 -9.43
C LEU A 46 -4.85 0.80 -8.26
N VAL A 47 -5.94 0.37 -7.64
CA VAL A 47 -5.89 -0.45 -6.44
C VAL A 47 -6.31 -1.89 -6.74
N SER A 48 -5.50 -2.86 -6.34
CA SER A 48 -5.87 -4.27 -6.27
C SER A 48 -6.06 -4.65 -4.80
N THR A 49 -7.17 -5.30 -4.48
CA THR A 49 -7.51 -5.72 -3.11
C THR A 49 -7.36 -7.22 -2.93
N TYR A 50 -6.75 -7.61 -1.82
CA TYR A 50 -6.56 -8.98 -1.38
C TYR A 50 -7.01 -9.09 0.07
N TYR A 51 -7.60 -10.23 0.44
CA TYR A 51 -8.15 -10.44 1.78
C TYR A 51 -7.34 -11.45 2.61
N ASP A 52 -6.23 -11.92 2.06
CA ASP A 52 -5.27 -12.79 2.72
C ASP A 52 -3.87 -12.57 2.16
N ALA A 53 -2.86 -12.78 3.00
CA ALA A 53 -1.46 -12.53 2.66
C ALA A 53 -0.89 -13.52 1.64
N ALA A 54 -1.42 -14.76 1.58
CA ALA A 54 -0.89 -15.79 0.69
C ALA A 54 -1.23 -15.46 -0.77
N SER A 55 -2.49 -15.13 -1.05
CA SER A 55 -2.95 -14.68 -2.36
C SER A 55 -2.23 -13.40 -2.78
N ALA A 56 -2.10 -12.42 -1.88
CA ALA A 56 -1.37 -11.18 -2.18
C ALA A 56 0.08 -11.45 -2.60
N LEU A 57 0.77 -12.35 -1.89
CA LEU A 57 2.16 -12.71 -2.17
C LEU A 57 2.33 -13.45 -3.51
N GLU A 58 1.38 -14.33 -3.86
CA GLU A 58 1.38 -15.06 -5.14
C GLU A 58 1.32 -14.09 -6.32
N TRP A 59 0.50 -13.05 -6.22
CA TRP A 59 0.25 -12.11 -7.32
C TRP A 59 1.19 -10.89 -7.32
N ALA A 60 1.80 -10.54 -6.19
CA ALA A 60 2.68 -9.39 -6.04
C ALA A 60 3.77 -9.30 -7.12
N ALA A 61 4.40 -10.42 -7.46
CA ALA A 61 5.46 -10.47 -8.47
C ALA A 61 4.95 -10.21 -9.90
N PHE A 62 3.70 -10.58 -10.18
CA PHE A 62 3.06 -10.41 -11.47
C PHE A 62 2.47 -9.01 -11.63
N GLU A 63 1.73 -8.54 -10.63
CA GLU A 63 1.08 -7.22 -10.65
C GLU A 63 2.08 -6.06 -10.52
N ARG A 64 3.24 -6.32 -9.91
CA ARG A 64 4.30 -5.34 -9.69
C ARG A 64 3.73 -4.03 -9.14
N PRO A 65 3.06 -4.02 -7.98
CA PRO A 65 2.54 -2.79 -7.41
C PRO A 65 3.69 -1.83 -7.09
N ASP A 66 3.42 -0.53 -7.19
CA ASP A 66 4.36 0.52 -6.81
C ASP A 66 4.43 0.69 -5.28
N ALA A 67 3.35 0.34 -4.57
CA ALA A 67 3.27 0.33 -3.12
C ALA A 67 2.35 -0.79 -2.60
N PHE A 68 2.61 -1.22 -1.36
CA PHE A 68 1.74 -2.14 -0.61
C PHE A 68 1.14 -1.39 0.58
N ILE A 69 -0.14 -1.63 0.84
CA ILE A 69 -0.80 -1.28 2.10
C ILE A 69 -1.24 -2.60 2.74
N LEU A 70 -0.73 -2.89 3.92
CA LEU A 70 -0.94 -4.17 4.60
C LEU A 70 -1.56 -3.88 5.97
N ASP A 71 -2.71 -4.48 6.26
CA ASP A 71 -3.14 -4.62 7.63
C ASP A 71 -2.22 -5.62 8.35
N ILE A 72 -1.78 -5.26 9.54
CA ILE A 72 -0.92 -6.08 10.40
C ILE A 72 -1.72 -6.82 11.47
N GLY A 73 -3.02 -6.52 11.59
CA GLY A 73 -3.96 -7.20 12.48
C GLY A 73 -4.51 -8.52 11.93
N LEU A 74 -4.05 -8.94 10.74
CA LEU A 74 -4.41 -10.21 10.11
C LEU A 74 -4.05 -11.40 11.04
N PRO A 75 -4.90 -12.42 11.18
CA PRO A 75 -4.65 -13.60 12.02
C PRO A 75 -3.45 -14.45 11.58
#